data_AF-A0A4U9TVE0-F1
#
_entry.id   AF-A0A4U9TVE0-F1
#
_cell.length_a   1.000
_cell.length_b   1.000
_cell.length_c   1.000
_cell.angle_alpha   90.00
_cell.angle_beta   90.00
_cell.angle_gamma   90.00
#
_symmetry.space_group_name_H-M   'P 1'
#
loop_
_entity.id
_entity.type
_entity.pdbx_description
1 polymer ?
#
loop_
_entity_poly.entity_id
_entity_poly.type
_entity_poly.pdbx_seq_one_letter_code
_entity_poly.pdbx_strand_id
1 'polypeptide(L)'
;MLALMALRDEAFVEYFARIVRRFPVVVVDECQDLSAEQLAIIRGLDRFGMRFHFVGDLNQSIYGFRKADPARVQKLLNDLNFRELSLTANWRSSQTIVNLCSDLLNIRRGNGNPEIEPLKPKLIQYQKCPSELMQRITELTKGYENVVVVARGHRTLQRLTRGRVLNPVEELAMSCVSVESNNLEAVRNAINTFARWLASKLALEVVPMSLHRPIEIDSTLVWRQFIFNCLKFLSTCGASDVELTWKQWAALTKQGIRQLSCQPFMLAEIAQKLADLNEVNLIAPKGLGAEKLSTRLTCVEQQP
;
A
#
# COMPACT_ATOMS: atom_id res chain seq x y z
N MET A 1 -25.36 7.40 -12.36
CA MET A 1 -26.70 8.02 -12.33
C MET A 1 -27.00 8.79 -13.62
N LEU A 2 -26.17 9.76 -14.03
CA LEU A 2 -26.35 10.53 -15.28
C LEU A 2 -26.48 9.67 -16.56
N ALA A 3 -25.60 8.68 -16.75
CA ALA A 3 -25.68 7.79 -17.93
C ALA A 3 -27.02 7.03 -18.02
N LEU A 4 -27.56 6.58 -16.88
CA LEU A 4 -28.85 5.91 -16.84
C LEU A 4 -30.03 6.86 -17.08
N MET A 5 -29.90 8.12 -16.69
CA MET A 5 -30.90 9.15 -17.00
C MET A 5 -30.88 9.44 -18.50
N ALA A 6 -29.71 9.68 -19.09
CA ALA A 6 -29.57 9.91 -20.52
C ALA A 6 -30.06 8.72 -21.37
N LEU A 7 -29.78 7.48 -20.95
CA LEU A 7 -30.27 6.27 -21.64
C LEU A 7 -31.80 6.13 -21.67
N ARG A 8 -32.53 6.89 -20.85
CA ARG A 8 -34.00 6.91 -20.79
C ARG A 8 -34.60 8.15 -21.44
N ASP A 9 -33.78 9.11 -21.82
CA ASP A 9 -34.20 10.39 -22.35
C ASP A 9 -34.10 10.37 -23.88
N GLU A 10 -35.23 10.61 -24.54
CA GLU A 10 -35.35 10.58 -26.00
C GLU A 10 -34.41 11.59 -26.69
N ALA A 11 -34.06 12.69 -26.03
CA ALA A 11 -33.14 13.69 -26.55
C ALA A 11 -31.74 13.11 -26.86
N PHE A 12 -31.36 12.00 -26.20
CA PHE A 12 -30.05 11.39 -26.35
C PHE A 12 -30.03 10.14 -27.23
N VAL A 13 -31.15 9.77 -27.87
CA VAL A 13 -31.23 8.58 -28.75
C VAL A 13 -30.17 8.59 -29.85
N GLU A 14 -30.04 9.71 -30.58
CA GLU A 14 -29.05 9.84 -31.66
C GLU A 14 -27.62 9.86 -31.12
N TYR A 15 -27.41 10.37 -29.91
CA TYR A 15 -26.11 10.30 -29.24
C TYR A 15 -25.72 8.84 -28.99
N PHE A 16 -26.59 8.02 -28.40
CA PHE A 16 -26.29 6.61 -28.15
C PHE A 16 -26.19 5.81 -29.44
N ALA A 17 -26.98 6.12 -30.48
CA ALA A 17 -26.82 5.50 -31.80
C ALA A 17 -25.41 5.74 -32.37
N ARG A 18 -24.85 6.94 -32.20
CA ARG A 18 -23.45 7.24 -32.60
C ARG A 18 -22.43 6.49 -31.74
N ILE A 19 -22.68 6.35 -30.44
CA ILE A 19 -21.83 5.55 -29.55
C ILE A 19 -21.79 4.08 -30.00
N VAL A 20 -22.95 3.48 -30.29
CA VAL A 20 -23.01 2.08 -30.76
C VAL A 20 -22.34 1.91 -32.13
N ARG A 21 -22.50 2.87 -33.05
CA ARG A 21 -21.77 2.86 -34.34
C ARG A 21 -20.25 2.93 -34.14
N ARG A 22 -19.78 3.68 -33.14
CA ARG A 22 -18.35 3.80 -32.81
C ARG A 22 -17.80 2.56 -32.11
N PHE A 23 -18.60 1.95 -31.23
CA PHE A 23 -18.22 0.79 -30.42
C PHE A 23 -19.23 -0.34 -30.64
N PRO A 24 -19.22 -0.99 -31.82
CA PRO A 24 -20.21 -2.01 -32.14
C PRO A 24 -20.05 -3.28 -31.28
N VAL A 25 -18.83 -3.52 -30.76
CA VAL A 25 -18.51 -4.64 -29.88
C VAL A 25 -17.71 -4.13 -28.69
N VAL A 26 -18.11 -4.51 -27.47
CA VAL A 26 -17.43 -4.16 -26.22
C VAL A 26 -17.07 -5.44 -25.46
N VAL A 27 -15.80 -5.59 -25.12
CA VAL A 27 -15.34 -6.65 -24.22
C VAL A 27 -15.31 -6.10 -22.80
N VAL A 28 -15.96 -6.80 -21.87
CA VAL A 28 -16.02 -6.44 -20.46
C VAL A 28 -15.30 -7.51 -19.66
N ASP A 29 -14.14 -7.14 -19.13
CA ASP A 29 -13.35 -8.00 -18.24
C ASP A 29 -13.85 -7.89 -16.78
N GLU A 30 -13.50 -8.88 -15.96
CA GLU A 30 -13.91 -9.00 -14.55
C GLU A 30 -15.42 -8.83 -14.32
N CYS A 31 -16.23 -9.45 -15.19
CA CYS A 31 -17.68 -9.24 -15.22
C CYS A 31 -18.41 -9.63 -13.93
N GLN A 32 -17.83 -10.49 -13.10
CA GLN A 32 -18.37 -10.89 -11.80
C GLN A 32 -18.48 -9.73 -10.80
N ASP A 33 -17.72 -8.65 -11.00
CA ASP A 33 -17.67 -7.51 -10.09
C ASP A 33 -18.53 -6.32 -10.56
N LEU A 34 -19.36 -6.51 -11.60
CA LEU A 34 -20.26 -5.49 -12.10
C LEU A 34 -21.35 -5.13 -11.07
N SER A 35 -21.47 -3.84 -10.80
CA SER A 35 -22.55 -3.25 -10.00
C SER A 35 -23.90 -3.25 -10.72
N ALA A 36 -24.99 -3.11 -9.97
CA ALA A 36 -26.34 -3.04 -10.53
C ALA A 36 -26.50 -1.90 -11.56
N GLU A 37 -25.85 -0.76 -11.31
CA GLU A 37 -25.87 0.40 -12.18
C GLU A 37 -25.14 0.12 -13.51
N GLN A 38 -23.99 -0.57 -13.45
CA GLN A 38 -23.24 -0.97 -14.65
C GLN A 38 -24.04 -1.98 -15.49
N LEU A 39 -24.67 -2.98 -14.84
CA LEU A 39 -25.55 -3.94 -15.53
C LEU A 39 -26.74 -3.25 -16.21
N ALA A 40 -27.31 -2.20 -15.58
CA ALA A 40 -28.39 -1.42 -16.18
C ALA A 40 -27.93 -0.59 -17.38
N ILE A 41 -26.71 -0.05 -17.36
CA ILE A 41 -26.10 0.65 -18.51
C ILE A 41 -25.90 -0.33 -19.67
N ILE A 42 -25.35 -1.51 -19.40
CA ILE A 42 -25.14 -2.58 -20.38
C ILE A 42 -26.47 -2.94 -21.06
N ARG A 43 -27.54 -3.22 -20.28
CA ARG A 43 -28.87 -3.48 -20.84
C ARG A 43 -29.39 -2.32 -21.69
N GLY A 44 -29.11 -1.09 -21.27
CA GLY A 44 -29.50 0.10 -22.04
C GLY A 44 -28.86 0.11 -23.42
N LEU A 45 -27.55 -0.09 -23.48
CA LEU A 45 -26.79 -0.02 -24.72
C LEU A 45 -26.98 -1.26 -25.61
N ASP A 46 -27.23 -2.43 -25.02
CA ASP A 46 -27.63 -3.64 -25.75
C ASP A 46 -28.92 -3.39 -26.56
N ARG A 47 -29.90 -2.68 -25.99
CA ARG A 47 -31.12 -2.26 -26.72
C ARG A 47 -30.85 -1.32 -27.89
N PHE A 48 -29.75 -0.56 -27.86
CA PHE A 48 -29.30 0.26 -29.00
C PHE A 48 -28.52 -0.54 -30.05
N GLY A 49 -28.32 -1.85 -29.85
CA GLY A 49 -27.67 -2.76 -30.78
C GLY A 49 -26.18 -3.00 -30.49
N MET A 50 -25.65 -2.52 -29.37
CA MET A 50 -24.25 -2.79 -29.00
C MET A 50 -24.08 -4.25 -28.59
N ARG A 51 -23.07 -4.92 -29.15
CA ARG A 51 -22.74 -6.30 -28.81
C ARG A 51 -21.72 -6.32 -27.68
N PHE A 52 -21.87 -7.28 -26.76
CA PHE A 52 -20.94 -7.46 -25.65
C PHE A 52 -20.24 -8.81 -25.71
N HIS A 53 -19.07 -8.89 -25.08
CA HIS A 53 -18.41 -10.13 -24.73
C HIS A 53 -17.92 -10.02 -23.29
N PHE A 54 -18.38 -10.90 -22.41
CA PHE A 54 -18.03 -10.86 -21.00
C PHE A 54 -16.97 -11.89 -20.69
N VAL A 55 -15.93 -11.46 -19.96
CA VAL A 55 -14.87 -12.31 -19.42
C VAL A 55 -14.89 -12.14 -17.90
N GLY A 56 -14.83 -13.25 -17.16
CA GLY A 56 -14.85 -13.22 -15.70
C GLY A 56 -14.98 -14.61 -15.09
N ASP A 57 -14.83 -14.67 -13.78
CA ASP A 57 -14.99 -15.89 -12.98
C ASP A 57 -15.84 -15.58 -11.75
N LEU A 58 -17.03 -16.16 -11.68
CA LEU A 58 -17.97 -15.92 -10.57
C LEU A 58 -17.41 -16.37 -9.21
N ASN A 59 -16.45 -17.32 -9.18
CA ASN A 59 -15.79 -17.75 -7.96
C ASN A 59 -14.76 -16.72 -7.44
N GLN A 60 -14.38 -15.74 -8.27
CA GLN A 60 -13.43 -14.68 -7.94
C GLN A 60 -14.11 -13.38 -7.50
N SER A 61 -15.44 -13.36 -7.31
CA SER A 61 -16.11 -12.17 -6.80
C SER A 61 -15.72 -11.90 -5.35
N ILE A 62 -14.84 -10.94 -5.16
CA ILE A 62 -14.35 -10.50 -3.85
C ILE A 62 -14.93 -9.15 -3.43
N TYR A 63 -15.71 -8.49 -4.30
CA TYR A 63 -16.30 -7.16 -4.08
C TYR A 63 -17.77 -7.19 -3.61
N GLY A 64 -18.22 -8.26 -2.95
CA GLY A 64 -19.59 -8.34 -2.39
C GLY A 64 -19.94 -7.16 -1.45
N PHE A 65 -18.93 -6.58 -0.77
CA PHE A 65 -19.09 -5.38 0.06
C PHE A 65 -19.35 -4.08 -0.74
N ARG A 66 -19.13 -4.07 -2.06
CA ARG A 66 -19.43 -2.96 -2.98
C ARG A 66 -20.72 -3.14 -3.77
N LYS A 67 -21.62 -4.03 -3.33
CA LYS A 67 -22.89 -4.36 -4.01
C LYS A 67 -22.72 -5.04 -5.39
N ALA A 68 -21.53 -5.57 -5.70
CA ALA A 68 -21.38 -6.55 -6.76
C ALA A 68 -22.08 -7.85 -6.32
N ASP A 69 -22.92 -8.40 -7.19
CA ASP A 69 -23.73 -9.58 -6.91
C ASP A 69 -23.63 -10.51 -8.11
N PRO A 70 -22.78 -11.56 -8.03
CA PRO A 70 -22.58 -12.54 -9.10
C PRO A 70 -23.89 -13.14 -9.62
N ALA A 71 -24.91 -13.28 -8.75
CA ALA A 71 -26.21 -13.80 -9.16
C ALA A 71 -26.95 -12.84 -10.12
N ARG A 72 -26.75 -11.53 -9.98
CA ARG A 72 -27.32 -10.53 -10.91
C ARG A 72 -26.60 -10.52 -12.24
N VAL A 73 -25.29 -10.73 -12.24
CA VAL A 73 -24.49 -10.89 -13.46
C VAL A 73 -25.00 -12.13 -14.21
N GLN A 74 -25.09 -13.28 -13.54
CA GLN A 74 -25.62 -14.50 -14.14
C GLN A 74 -27.04 -14.30 -14.69
N LYS A 75 -27.92 -13.64 -13.93
CA LYS A 75 -29.27 -13.32 -14.38
C LYS A 75 -29.27 -12.45 -15.64
N LEU A 76 -28.42 -11.42 -15.71
CA LEU A 76 -28.28 -10.59 -16.90
C LEU A 76 -27.85 -11.41 -18.12
N LEU A 77 -26.82 -12.24 -17.97
CA LEU A 77 -26.29 -13.06 -19.06
C LEU A 77 -27.36 -14.00 -19.60
N ASN A 78 -28.16 -14.59 -18.71
CA ASN A 78 -29.29 -15.43 -19.07
C ASN A 78 -30.41 -14.64 -19.77
N ASP A 79 -30.83 -13.50 -19.21
CA ASP A 79 -31.90 -12.67 -19.76
C ASP A 79 -31.57 -12.16 -21.19
N LEU A 80 -30.29 -11.90 -21.46
CA LEU A 80 -29.81 -11.43 -22.76
C LEU A 80 -29.36 -12.58 -23.67
N ASN A 81 -29.60 -13.84 -23.29
CA ASN A 81 -29.27 -15.05 -24.06
C ASN A 81 -27.79 -15.10 -24.50
N PHE A 82 -26.88 -14.73 -23.62
CA PHE A 82 -25.45 -14.89 -23.88
C PHE A 82 -25.07 -16.36 -23.97
N ARG A 83 -24.21 -16.69 -24.94
CA ARG A 83 -23.59 -18.02 -25.04
C ARG A 83 -22.42 -18.11 -24.06
N GLU A 84 -22.49 -19.04 -23.13
CA GLU A 84 -21.37 -19.35 -22.23
C GLU A 84 -20.29 -20.16 -22.95
N LEU A 85 -19.03 -19.77 -22.74
CA LEU A 85 -17.84 -20.45 -23.25
C LEU A 85 -16.89 -20.67 -22.07
N SER A 86 -16.77 -21.90 -21.60
CA SER A 86 -15.94 -22.22 -20.42
C SER A 86 -14.48 -22.46 -20.81
N LEU A 87 -13.55 -21.78 -20.14
CA LEU A 87 -12.12 -22.04 -20.22
C LEU A 87 -11.69 -22.90 -19.03
N THR A 88 -11.27 -24.14 -19.28
CA THR A 88 -11.01 -25.13 -18.22
C THR A 88 -9.52 -25.39 -17.95
N ALA A 89 -8.63 -24.83 -18.79
CA ALA A 89 -7.18 -24.92 -18.64
C ALA A 89 -6.63 -23.68 -17.92
N ASN A 90 -5.83 -23.90 -16.87
CA ASN A 90 -5.14 -22.86 -16.14
C ASN A 90 -3.68 -22.79 -16.60
N TRP A 91 -3.34 -21.74 -17.33
CA TRP A 91 -1.98 -21.51 -17.82
C TRP A 91 -1.09 -20.70 -16.87
N ARG A 92 -1.65 -20.24 -15.73
CA ARG A 92 -0.93 -19.39 -14.76
C ARG A 92 -0.22 -20.19 -13.68
N SER A 93 -0.77 -21.34 -13.29
CA SER A 93 -0.37 -22.03 -12.06
C SER A 93 -0.13 -23.52 -12.31
N SER A 94 0.81 -24.10 -11.56
CA SER A 94 1.07 -25.54 -11.61
C SER A 94 -0.11 -26.35 -11.09
N GLN A 95 -0.15 -27.64 -11.44
CA GLN A 95 -1.23 -28.54 -11.04
C GLN A 95 -1.44 -28.59 -9.51
N THR A 96 -0.36 -28.47 -8.72
CA THR A 96 -0.47 -28.51 -7.25
C THR A 96 -1.24 -27.32 -6.69
N ILE A 97 -1.03 -26.12 -7.22
CA ILE A 97 -1.77 -24.92 -6.82
C ILE A 97 -3.23 -25.03 -7.28
N VAL A 98 -3.47 -25.46 -8.52
CA VAL A 98 -4.83 -25.64 -9.05
C VAL A 98 -5.64 -26.64 -8.22
N ASN A 99 -5.03 -27.77 -7.84
CA ASN A 99 -5.67 -28.77 -6.98
C ASN A 99 -6.01 -28.18 -5.61
N LEU A 100 -5.07 -27.48 -4.96
CA LEU A 100 -5.31 -26.87 -3.66
C LEU A 100 -6.46 -25.86 -3.71
N CYS A 101 -6.47 -24.96 -4.70
CA CYS A 101 -7.54 -23.97 -4.86
C CYS A 101 -8.89 -24.64 -5.15
N SER A 102 -8.91 -25.68 -6.00
CA SER A 102 -10.13 -26.42 -6.32
C SER A 102 -10.72 -27.10 -5.09
N ASP A 103 -9.88 -27.71 -4.26
CA ASP A 103 -10.28 -28.37 -3.02
C ASP A 103 -10.81 -27.35 -1.99
N LEU A 104 -10.16 -26.18 -1.85
CA LEU A 104 -10.60 -25.10 -0.96
C LEU A 104 -11.95 -24.51 -1.35
N LEU A 105 -12.21 -24.38 -2.65
CA LEU A 105 -13.46 -23.87 -3.19
C LEU A 105 -14.53 -24.96 -3.34
N ASN A 106 -14.18 -26.23 -3.11
CA ASN A 106 -15.03 -27.40 -3.34
C ASN A 106 -15.60 -27.44 -4.78
N ILE A 107 -14.74 -27.20 -5.76
CA ILE A 107 -15.09 -27.23 -7.19
C ILE A 107 -14.34 -28.35 -7.93
N ARG A 108 -14.79 -28.65 -9.15
CA ARG A 108 -14.10 -29.64 -10.00
C ARG A 108 -12.67 -29.19 -10.30
N ARG A 109 -11.71 -30.09 -10.07
CA ARG A 109 -10.29 -29.84 -10.40
C ARG A 109 -10.11 -29.61 -11.90
N GLY A 110 -9.43 -28.53 -12.24
CA GLY A 110 -9.00 -28.21 -13.59
C GLY A 110 -7.60 -28.72 -13.91
N ASN A 111 -7.14 -28.45 -15.13
CA ASN A 111 -5.78 -28.75 -15.56
C ASN A 111 -4.89 -27.53 -15.31
N GLY A 112 -3.83 -27.70 -14.51
CA GLY A 112 -2.78 -26.70 -14.34
C GLY A 112 -1.81 -26.68 -15.52
N ASN A 113 -0.93 -25.68 -15.53
CA ASN A 113 0.04 -25.51 -16.60
C ASN A 113 1.11 -26.61 -16.49
N PRO A 114 1.27 -27.48 -17.51
CA PRO A 114 2.28 -28.53 -17.50
C PRO A 114 3.72 -28.00 -17.57
N GLU A 115 3.92 -26.75 -17.99
CA GLU A 115 5.24 -26.11 -18.10
C GLU A 115 5.75 -25.58 -16.75
N ILE A 116 4.89 -25.50 -15.73
CA ILE A 116 5.26 -24.99 -14.40
C ILE A 116 5.48 -26.17 -13.46
N GLU A 117 6.69 -26.25 -12.90
CA GLU A 117 7.04 -27.30 -11.94
C GLU A 117 6.04 -27.35 -10.77
N PRO A 118 5.49 -28.54 -10.43
CA PRO A 118 4.48 -28.70 -9.40
C PRO A 118 5.08 -28.64 -7.98
N LEU A 119 5.48 -27.45 -7.54
CA LEU A 119 5.96 -27.23 -6.18
C LEU A 119 4.83 -27.37 -5.15
N LYS A 120 5.14 -28.05 -4.04
CA LYS A 120 4.19 -28.25 -2.94
C LYS A 120 4.04 -26.96 -2.11
N PRO A 121 2.81 -26.42 -1.96
CA PRO A 121 2.54 -25.31 -1.06
C PRO A 121 3.00 -25.62 0.37
N LYS A 122 3.63 -24.63 1.01
CA LYS A 122 4.14 -24.75 2.38
C LYS A 122 3.26 -23.96 3.33
N LEU A 123 2.83 -24.59 4.42
CA LEU A 123 2.17 -23.92 5.54
C LEU A 123 3.22 -23.65 6.62
N ILE A 124 3.36 -22.40 7.03
CA ILE A 124 4.30 -21.97 8.08
C ILE A 124 3.52 -21.18 9.12
N GLN A 125 3.72 -21.50 10.39
CA GLN A 125 2.99 -20.90 11.50
C GLN A 125 3.92 -20.01 12.33
N TYR A 126 3.41 -18.86 12.77
CA TYR A 126 4.07 -17.96 13.72
C TYR A 126 3.29 -17.94 15.03
N GLN A 127 3.92 -17.54 16.12
CA GLN A 127 3.26 -17.52 17.44
C GLN A 127 2.65 -16.16 17.76
N LYS A 128 3.41 -15.06 17.60
CA LYS A 128 2.97 -13.72 18.04
C LYS A 128 2.85 -12.74 16.89
N CYS A 129 3.84 -12.70 15.99
CA CYS A 129 3.90 -11.76 14.90
C CYS A 129 4.35 -12.43 13.59
N PRO A 130 3.68 -12.17 12.45
CA PRO A 130 4.11 -12.68 11.15
C PRO A 130 5.56 -12.36 10.79
N SER A 131 6.11 -11.26 11.32
CA SER A 131 7.51 -10.89 11.09
C SER A 131 8.52 -11.95 11.56
N GLU A 132 8.12 -12.83 12.49
CA GLU A 132 8.91 -14.00 12.91
C GLU A 132 9.28 -14.90 11.71
N LEU A 133 8.47 -14.87 10.66
CA LEU A 133 8.65 -15.70 9.48
C LEU A 133 9.50 -15.03 8.40
N MET A 134 9.88 -13.75 8.52
CA MET A 134 10.52 -13.03 7.41
C MET A 134 11.83 -13.68 6.99
N GLN A 135 12.69 -14.05 7.94
CA GLN A 135 13.92 -14.77 7.62
C GLN A 135 13.62 -16.08 6.87
N ARG A 136 12.63 -16.83 7.35
CA ARG A 136 12.25 -18.10 6.73
C ARG A 136 11.64 -17.92 5.34
N ILE A 137 10.85 -16.87 5.13
CA ILE A 137 10.28 -16.51 3.82
C ILE A 137 11.43 -16.17 2.88
N THR A 138 12.35 -15.29 3.27
CA THR A 138 13.52 -14.90 2.47
C THR A 138 14.38 -16.11 2.09
N GLU A 139 14.62 -17.04 3.02
CA GLU A 139 15.34 -18.28 2.74
C GLU A 139 14.60 -19.15 1.71
N LEU A 140 13.28 -19.31 1.87
CA LEU A 140 12.46 -20.13 0.98
C LEU A 140 12.28 -19.54 -0.41
N THR A 141 12.41 -18.22 -0.53
CA THR A 141 12.28 -17.49 -1.78
C THR A 141 13.63 -17.12 -2.39
N LYS A 142 14.76 -17.56 -1.79
CA LYS A 142 16.11 -17.31 -2.27
C LYS A 142 16.33 -18.06 -3.58
N GLY A 143 16.12 -17.38 -4.70
CA GLY A 143 16.20 -17.96 -6.05
C GLY A 143 15.04 -17.57 -6.97
N TYR A 144 14.01 -16.89 -6.45
CA TYR A 144 12.94 -16.32 -7.25
C TYR A 144 13.18 -14.83 -7.47
N GLU A 145 13.03 -14.39 -8.72
CA GLU A 145 13.17 -12.97 -9.07
C GLU A 145 11.94 -12.16 -8.68
N ASN A 146 10.74 -12.74 -8.82
CA ASN A 146 9.46 -12.08 -8.57
C ASN A 146 8.77 -12.69 -7.36
N VAL A 147 8.85 -12.02 -6.21
CA VAL A 147 8.24 -12.45 -4.95
C VAL A 147 7.18 -11.43 -4.53
N VAL A 148 5.94 -11.88 -4.36
CA VAL A 148 4.81 -11.04 -3.94
C VAL A 148 4.26 -11.53 -2.60
N VAL A 149 4.12 -10.62 -1.63
CA VAL A 149 3.48 -10.89 -0.34
C VAL A 149 2.09 -10.29 -0.33
N VAL A 150 1.07 -11.14 -0.22
CA VAL A 150 -0.34 -10.73 -0.14
C VAL A 150 -0.84 -10.92 1.29
N ALA A 151 -1.54 -9.91 1.82
CA ALA A 151 -2.15 -9.96 3.15
C ALA A 151 -3.59 -9.44 3.12
N ARG A 152 -4.43 -9.90 4.06
CA ARG A 152 -5.86 -9.53 4.12
C ARG A 152 -6.12 -8.03 4.24
N GLY A 153 -5.19 -7.29 4.84
CA GLY A 153 -5.28 -5.84 4.94
C GLY A 153 -3.97 -5.18 5.37
N HIS A 154 -3.92 -3.86 5.26
CA HIS A 154 -2.73 -3.04 5.52
C HIS A 154 -2.14 -3.26 6.91
N ARG A 155 -2.95 -3.50 7.95
CA ARG A 155 -2.45 -3.78 9.31
C ARG A 155 -1.64 -5.08 9.38
N THR A 156 -2.05 -6.13 8.67
CA THR A 156 -1.30 -7.39 8.62
C THR A 156 -0.03 -7.22 7.81
N LEU A 157 -0.11 -6.50 6.68
CA LEU A 157 1.08 -6.17 5.89
C LEU A 157 2.08 -5.37 6.72
N GLN A 158 1.63 -4.36 7.46
CA GLN A 158 2.46 -3.57 8.39
C GLN A 158 3.13 -4.41 9.47
N ARG A 159 2.48 -5.47 9.96
CA ARG A 159 3.08 -6.40 10.94
C ARG A 159 4.10 -7.34 10.31
N LEU A 160 3.95 -7.67 9.03
CA LEU A 160 4.95 -8.40 8.24
C LEU A 160 6.18 -7.52 7.97
N THR A 161 5.93 -6.26 7.59
CA THR A 161 6.95 -5.29 7.19
C THR A 161 7.69 -4.69 8.39
N ARG A 162 6.98 -3.97 9.27
CA ARG A 162 7.61 -3.17 10.35
C ARG A 162 8.06 -3.98 11.57
N GLY A 163 7.78 -5.29 11.59
CA GLY A 163 7.95 -6.09 12.81
C GLY A 163 7.04 -5.66 13.96
N ARG A 164 7.57 -5.71 15.19
CA ARG A 164 6.89 -5.16 16.38
C ARG A 164 6.73 -3.65 16.25
N VAL A 165 5.64 -3.10 16.77
CA VAL A 165 5.39 -1.63 16.81
C VAL A 165 6.63 -0.91 17.33
N LEU A 166 7.20 -0.03 16.51
CA LEU A 166 8.31 0.83 16.90
C LEU A 166 7.81 1.85 17.92
N ASN A 167 8.58 2.04 18.99
CA ASN A 167 8.34 3.13 19.92
C ASN A 167 8.77 4.48 19.27
N PRO A 168 8.40 5.64 19.85
CA PRO A 168 8.69 6.93 19.24
C PRO A 168 10.18 7.22 18.97
N VAL A 169 11.10 6.66 19.75
CA VAL A 169 12.55 6.80 19.53
C VAL A 169 12.99 5.93 18.36
N GLU A 170 12.44 4.72 18.25
CA GLU A 170 12.69 3.83 17.11
C GLU A 170 12.12 4.39 15.79
N GLU A 171 10.93 5.01 15.83
CA GLU A 171 10.36 5.70 14.67
C GLU A 171 11.21 6.89 14.21
N LEU A 172 11.76 7.66 15.15
CA LEU A 172 12.69 8.74 14.85
C LEU A 172 13.95 8.19 14.17
N ALA A 173 14.55 7.11 14.70
CA ALA A 173 15.71 6.47 14.09
C ALA A 173 15.42 6.00 12.67
N MET A 174 14.28 5.35 12.44
CA MET A 174 13.86 4.97 11.08
C MET A 174 13.76 6.17 10.16
N SER A 175 13.23 7.31 10.62
CA SER A 175 13.15 8.51 9.78
C SER A 175 14.53 9.06 9.41
N CYS A 176 15.50 9.03 10.34
CA CYS A 176 16.87 9.47 10.08
C CYS A 176 17.59 8.55 9.08
N VAL A 177 17.32 7.25 9.09
CA VAL A 177 17.94 6.30 8.16
C VAL A 177 17.27 6.38 6.78
N SER A 178 15.93 6.31 6.73
CA SER A 178 15.18 6.23 5.47
C SER A 178 15.22 7.48 4.61
N VAL A 179 15.70 8.63 5.12
CA VAL A 179 15.91 9.84 4.31
C VAL A 179 17.05 9.69 3.27
N GLU A 180 17.96 8.73 3.48
CA GLU A 180 19.04 8.39 2.54
C GLU A 180 18.62 7.28 1.55
N SER A 181 17.37 6.81 1.60
CA SER A 181 16.89 5.77 0.69
C SER A 181 16.72 6.29 -0.75
N ASN A 182 17.04 5.44 -1.73
CA ASN A 182 16.70 5.68 -3.14
C ASN A 182 15.20 5.49 -3.44
N ASN A 183 14.42 4.96 -2.49
CA ASN A 183 12.97 4.81 -2.63
C ASN A 183 12.25 6.10 -2.18
N LEU A 184 11.62 6.80 -3.13
CA LEU A 184 10.89 8.04 -2.89
C LEU A 184 9.75 7.89 -1.86
N GLU A 185 9.10 6.73 -1.80
CA GLU A 185 8.05 6.47 -0.81
C GLU A 185 8.63 6.32 0.60
N ALA A 186 9.79 5.67 0.73
CA ALA A 186 10.51 5.58 2.00
C ALA A 186 10.91 6.98 2.51
N VAL A 187 11.47 7.81 1.63
CA VAL A 187 11.82 9.21 1.96
C VAL A 187 10.58 10.01 2.36
N ARG A 188 9.46 9.87 1.63
CA ARG A 188 8.20 10.54 1.97
C ARG A 188 7.69 10.12 3.35
N ASN A 189 7.77 8.84 3.68
CA ASN A 189 7.38 8.31 4.99
C ASN A 189 8.31 8.81 6.11
N ALA A 190 9.60 8.93 5.84
CA ALA A 190 10.58 9.51 6.76
C ALA A 190 10.22 10.96 7.12
N ILE A 191 9.98 11.80 6.10
CA ILE A 191 9.57 13.21 6.28
C ILE A 191 8.28 13.28 7.13
N ASN A 192 7.26 12.48 6.81
CA ASN A 192 6.01 12.48 7.57
C ASN A 192 6.19 12.05 9.04
N THR A 193 7.01 11.03 9.28
CA THR A 193 7.28 10.51 10.63
C THR A 193 8.03 11.54 11.47
N PHE A 194 9.07 12.16 10.90
CA PHE A 194 9.85 13.19 11.59
C PHE A 194 9.02 14.44 11.88
N ALA A 195 8.22 14.91 10.93
CA ALA A 195 7.35 16.08 11.15
C ALA A 195 6.34 15.84 12.28
N ARG A 196 5.75 14.64 12.34
CA ARG A 196 4.86 14.26 13.45
C ARG A 196 5.59 14.24 14.78
N TRP A 197 6.80 13.68 14.81
CA TRP A 197 7.65 13.68 16.02
C TRP A 197 7.98 15.11 16.46
N LEU A 198 8.40 15.97 15.53
CA LEU A 198 8.79 17.35 15.80
C LEU A 198 7.60 18.16 16.32
N ALA A 199 6.45 18.08 15.65
CA ALA A 199 5.22 18.73 16.07
C ALA A 199 4.78 18.30 17.47
N SER A 200 4.84 17.00 17.76
CA SER A 200 4.53 16.47 19.09
C SER A 200 5.53 16.93 20.15
N LYS A 201 6.83 17.03 19.82
CA LYS A 201 7.86 17.48 20.77
C LYS A 201 7.76 18.95 21.12
N LEU A 202 7.32 19.77 20.18
CA LEU A 202 7.18 21.22 20.33
C LEU A 202 5.75 21.65 20.64
N ALA A 203 4.84 20.69 20.85
CA ALA A 203 3.41 20.93 21.09
C ALA A 203 2.78 21.90 20.05
N LEU A 204 3.10 21.71 18.76
CA LEU A 204 2.59 22.56 17.69
C LEU A 204 1.14 22.25 17.37
N GLU A 205 0.36 23.29 17.09
CA GLU A 205 -0.94 23.13 16.45
C GLU A 205 -0.74 22.90 14.96
N VAL A 206 -1.28 21.80 14.44
CA VAL A 206 -0.96 21.34 13.08
C VAL A 206 -2.18 20.99 12.26
N VAL A 207 -1.99 21.01 10.94
CA VAL A 207 -2.92 20.43 9.95
C VAL A 207 -2.47 18.98 9.66
N PRO A 208 -3.14 17.94 10.19
CA PRO A 208 -2.63 16.57 10.12
C PRO A 208 -2.49 16.04 8.69
N MET A 209 -3.45 16.38 7.82
CA MET A 209 -3.47 15.94 6.42
C MET A 209 -2.40 16.62 5.55
N SER A 210 -1.74 17.67 6.06
CA SER A 210 -0.68 18.40 5.38
C SER A 210 0.69 18.10 5.99
N LEU A 211 0.96 16.83 6.31
CA LEU A 211 2.24 16.38 6.87
C LEU A 211 2.54 17.08 8.20
N HIS A 212 1.51 17.17 9.06
CA HIS A 212 1.60 17.83 10.37
C HIS A 212 2.21 19.25 10.30
N ARG A 213 1.90 19.99 9.22
CA ARG A 213 2.36 21.37 9.04
C ARG A 213 1.74 22.27 10.13
N PRO A 214 2.56 23.07 10.84
CA PRO A 214 2.07 24.07 11.79
C PRO A 214 1.09 25.04 11.15
N ILE A 215 0.12 25.53 11.92
CA ILE A 215 -0.86 26.51 11.43
C ILE A 215 -0.22 27.84 11.05
N GLU A 216 0.94 28.17 11.64
CA GLU A 216 1.70 29.39 11.42
C GLU A 216 2.45 29.43 10.07
N ILE A 217 2.61 28.28 9.40
CA ILE A 217 3.36 28.18 8.15
C ILE A 217 2.39 27.99 7.00
N ASP A 218 2.21 28.99 6.13
CA ASP A 218 1.25 28.92 5.01
C ASP A 218 1.64 27.95 3.90
N SER A 219 2.93 27.86 3.56
CA SER A 219 3.37 27.01 2.45
C SER A 219 3.66 25.58 2.89
N THR A 220 2.86 24.64 2.36
CA THR A 220 3.14 23.20 2.54
C THR A 220 4.48 22.78 1.93
N LEU A 221 4.92 23.44 0.85
CA LEU A 221 6.21 23.16 0.22
C LEU A 221 7.37 23.60 1.12
N VAL A 222 7.29 24.80 1.68
CA VAL A 222 8.32 25.33 2.61
C VAL A 222 8.45 24.44 3.83
N TRP A 223 7.33 24.00 4.41
CA TRP A 223 7.36 23.05 5.53
C TRP A 223 8.04 21.71 5.16
N ARG A 224 7.70 21.15 3.99
CA ARG A 224 8.33 19.90 3.53
C ARG A 224 9.83 20.04 3.32
N GLN A 225 10.27 21.15 2.73
CA GLN A 225 11.69 21.45 2.54
C GLN A 225 12.40 21.61 3.89
N PHE A 226 11.80 22.33 4.84
CA PHE A 226 12.34 22.46 6.20
C PHE A 226 12.53 21.09 6.86
N ILE A 227 11.51 20.24 6.87
CA ILE A 227 11.59 18.89 7.46
C ILE A 227 12.65 18.02 6.79
N PHE A 228 12.70 18.05 5.45
CA PHE A 228 13.72 17.34 4.70
C PHE A 228 15.13 17.83 5.02
N ASN A 229 15.33 19.15 5.12
CA ASN A 229 16.61 19.75 5.48
C ASN A 229 17.02 19.42 6.92
N CYS A 230 16.09 19.37 7.87
CA CYS A 230 16.35 18.87 9.22
C CYS A 230 16.88 17.42 9.19
N LEU A 231 16.19 16.53 8.48
CA LEU A 231 16.62 15.13 8.36
C LEU A 231 17.97 14.99 7.65
N LYS A 232 18.21 15.75 6.58
CA LYS A 232 19.52 15.76 5.90
C LYS A 232 20.63 16.28 6.81
N PHE A 233 20.39 17.34 7.58
CA PHE A 233 21.34 17.81 8.58
C PHE A 233 21.64 16.72 9.62
N LEU A 234 20.62 16.05 10.16
CA LEU A 234 20.82 14.94 11.09
C LEU A 234 21.61 13.78 10.47
N SER A 235 21.35 13.46 9.19
CA SER A 235 22.16 12.48 8.45
C SER A 235 23.62 12.91 8.36
N THR A 236 23.91 14.18 8.04
CA THR A 236 25.30 14.69 8.03
C THR A 236 25.97 14.65 9.40
N CYS A 237 25.21 14.73 10.49
CA CYS A 237 25.73 14.52 11.84
C CYS A 237 26.00 13.04 12.17
N GLY A 238 25.57 12.09 11.33
CA GLY A 238 25.72 10.64 11.50
C GLY A 238 24.46 9.90 11.96
N ALA A 239 23.29 10.56 12.02
CA ALA A 239 22.07 9.93 12.55
C ALA A 239 21.47 8.85 11.62
N SER A 240 21.96 8.73 10.39
CA SER A 240 21.57 7.70 9.41
C SER A 240 22.47 6.46 9.47
N ASP A 241 23.53 6.45 10.29
CA ASP A 241 24.43 5.30 10.43
C ASP A 241 23.78 4.18 11.25
N VAL A 242 23.42 3.09 10.56
CA VAL A 242 22.79 1.91 11.14
C VAL A 242 23.75 1.03 11.94
N GLU A 243 25.07 1.23 11.82
CA GLU A 243 26.07 0.44 12.54
C GLU A 243 26.36 0.96 13.96
N LEU A 244 25.83 2.14 14.29
CA LEU A 244 25.85 2.67 15.65
C LEU A 244 25.00 1.80 16.59
N THR A 245 25.44 1.73 17.85
CA THR A 245 24.57 1.23 18.93
C THR A 245 23.49 2.25 19.27
N TRP A 246 22.35 1.81 19.82
CA TRP A 246 21.28 2.74 20.24
C TRP A 246 21.76 3.82 21.21
N LYS A 247 22.71 3.52 22.09
CA LYS A 247 23.30 4.50 23.02
C LYS A 247 24.12 5.57 22.29
N GLN A 248 24.95 5.15 21.32
CA GLN A 248 25.75 6.07 20.52
C GLN A 248 24.86 6.94 19.64
N TRP A 249 23.91 6.32 18.92
CA TRP A 249 22.96 7.01 18.07
C TRP A 249 22.15 8.04 18.87
N ALA A 250 21.57 7.67 20.01
CA ALA A 250 20.79 8.60 20.82
C ALA A 250 21.61 9.81 21.30
N ALA A 251 22.88 9.62 21.66
CA ALA A 251 23.76 10.71 22.07
C ALA A 251 24.08 11.67 20.92
N LEU A 252 24.45 11.11 19.76
CA LEU A 252 24.80 11.85 18.55
C LEU A 252 23.59 12.60 17.96
N THR A 253 22.47 11.91 17.77
CA THR A 253 21.25 12.52 17.23
C THR A 253 20.70 13.59 18.16
N LYS A 254 20.82 13.42 19.48
CA LYS A 254 20.48 14.48 20.45
C LYS A 254 21.29 15.75 20.21
N GLN A 255 22.60 15.63 20.03
CA GLN A 255 23.46 16.79 19.74
C GLN A 255 23.05 17.45 18.42
N GLY A 256 22.78 16.66 17.38
CA GLY A 256 22.26 17.18 16.11
C GLY A 256 20.93 17.92 16.27
N ILE A 257 19.95 17.36 16.98
CA ILE A 257 18.64 18.00 17.17
C ILE A 257 18.80 19.36 17.89
N ARG A 258 19.67 19.43 18.90
CA ARG A 258 19.94 20.68 19.64
C ARG A 258 20.60 21.76 18.79
N GLN A 259 21.18 21.40 17.65
CA GLN A 259 21.77 22.34 16.70
C GLN A 259 20.81 22.76 15.58
N LEU A 260 19.61 22.16 15.49
CA LEU A 260 18.64 22.49 14.44
C LEU A 260 18.21 23.95 14.49
N SER A 261 18.01 24.50 15.69
CA SER A 261 17.60 25.89 15.92
C SER A 261 18.59 26.93 15.37
N CYS A 262 19.85 26.53 15.15
CA CYS A 262 20.92 27.38 14.64
C CYS A 262 21.20 27.21 13.15
N GLN A 263 20.42 26.41 12.43
CA GLN A 263 20.66 26.12 11.02
C GLN A 263 20.19 27.24 10.08
N PRO A 264 20.81 27.42 8.90
CA PRO A 264 20.46 28.50 7.98
C PRO A 264 19.08 28.32 7.30
N PHE A 265 18.53 27.11 7.31
CA PHE A 265 17.22 26.78 6.72
C PHE A 265 16.04 26.95 7.69
N MET A 266 16.26 27.62 8.81
CA MET A 266 15.26 27.82 9.87
C MET A 266 14.10 28.70 9.41
N LEU A 267 12.90 28.37 9.88
CA LEU A 267 11.68 29.13 9.61
C LEU A 267 11.43 30.14 10.74
N ALA A 268 11.34 31.42 10.38
CA ALA A 268 11.20 32.52 11.33
C ALA A 268 9.89 32.42 12.13
N GLU A 269 8.83 31.91 11.49
CA GLU A 269 7.48 31.78 12.04
C GLU A 269 7.42 30.86 13.26
N ILE A 270 8.33 29.89 13.36
CA ILE A 270 8.38 28.92 14.48
C ILE A 270 9.72 28.92 15.22
N ALA A 271 10.59 29.90 14.95
CA ALA A 271 11.94 29.95 15.50
C ALA A 271 11.96 29.94 17.05
N GLN A 272 11.03 30.67 17.69
CA GLN A 272 10.93 30.69 19.15
C GLN A 272 10.60 29.31 19.73
N LYS A 273 9.67 28.57 19.11
CA LYS A 273 9.32 27.21 19.54
C LYS A 273 10.45 26.22 19.26
N LEU A 274 11.18 26.41 18.17
CA LEU A 274 12.33 25.55 17.84
C LEU A 274 13.50 25.70 18.83
N ALA A 275 13.60 26.81 19.57
CA ALA A 275 14.61 26.97 20.63
C ALA A 275 14.45 25.92 21.75
N ASP A 276 13.25 25.41 21.99
CA ASP A 276 12.98 24.35 22.98
C ASP A 276 13.71 23.03 22.63
N LEU A 277 14.12 22.85 21.37
CA LEU A 277 14.93 21.70 20.96
C LEU A 277 16.32 21.70 21.61
N ASN A 278 16.84 22.85 22.04
CA ASN A 278 18.16 22.95 22.69
C ASN A 278 18.22 22.13 23.99
N GLU A 279 17.08 21.96 24.66
CA GLU A 279 16.94 21.18 25.89
C GLU A 279 16.38 19.78 25.65
N VAL A 280 16.19 19.36 24.38
CA VAL A 280 15.62 18.05 24.08
C VAL A 280 16.46 16.94 24.72
N ASN A 281 15.76 15.95 25.27
CA ASN A 281 16.37 14.73 25.74
C ASN A 281 15.97 13.55 24.84
N LEU A 282 16.96 12.76 24.48
CA LEU A 282 16.84 11.55 23.67
C LEU A 282 17.73 10.49 24.32
N ILE A 283 17.12 9.34 24.64
CA ILE A 283 17.76 8.22 25.31
C ILE A 283 17.45 6.96 24.50
N ALA A 284 18.40 6.03 24.45
CA ALA A 284 18.20 4.72 23.86
C ALA A 284 16.95 4.01 24.43
N PRO A 285 16.21 3.23 23.61
CA PRO A 285 15.13 2.40 24.11
C PRO A 285 15.60 1.46 25.23
N LYS A 286 14.73 1.24 26.23
CA LYS A 286 15.05 0.42 27.40
C LYS A 286 15.48 -0.99 26.97
N GLY A 287 16.67 -1.41 27.39
CA GLY A 287 17.23 -2.72 27.10
C GLY A 287 17.97 -2.85 25.75
N LEU A 288 17.88 -1.86 24.85
CA LEU A 288 18.50 -1.94 23.52
C LEU A 288 19.83 -1.17 23.40
N GLY A 289 20.32 -0.55 24.48
CA GLY A 289 21.41 0.42 24.41
C GLY A 289 22.71 -0.06 23.75
N ALA A 290 23.05 -1.34 23.90
CA ALA A 290 24.25 -1.95 23.30
C ALA A 290 24.00 -2.62 21.94
N GLU A 291 22.73 -2.78 21.53
CA GLU A 291 22.37 -3.34 20.23
C GLU A 291 22.61 -2.32 19.12
N LYS A 292 23.04 -2.81 17.95
CA LYS A 292 23.14 -1.98 16.75
C LYS A 292 21.76 -1.60 16.24
N LEU A 293 21.65 -0.41 15.64
CA LEU A 293 20.43 0.01 14.95
C LEU A 293 20.06 -1.00 13.86
N SER A 294 21.03 -1.48 13.08
CA SER A 294 20.80 -2.45 12.01
C SER A 294 20.12 -3.74 12.50
N THR A 295 20.38 -4.21 13.72
CA THR A 295 19.70 -5.38 14.29
C THR A 295 18.18 -5.16 14.42
N ARG A 296 17.77 -3.92 14.67
CA ARG A 296 16.36 -3.56 14.91
C ARG A 296 15.68 -2.98 13.68
N LEU A 297 16.40 -2.19 12.89
CA LEU A 297 15.89 -1.38 11.78
C LEU A 297 16.03 -2.06 10.41
N THR A 298 17.03 -2.93 10.19
CA THR A 298 17.22 -3.60 8.87
C THR A 298 16.10 -4.60 8.55
N CYS A 299 15.39 -5.10 9.57
CA CYS A 299 14.15 -5.85 9.39
C CYS A 299 13.04 -5.04 8.68
N VAL A 300 13.17 -3.70 8.61
CA VAL A 300 12.20 -2.76 8.04
C VAL A 300 12.65 -2.22 6.67
N GLU A 301 13.95 -2.25 6.35
CA GLU A 301 14.45 -1.80 5.03
C GLU A 301 14.49 -2.92 3.97
N GLN A 302 14.62 -4.19 4.38
CA GLN A 302 14.54 -5.35 3.47
C GLN A 302 13.11 -5.71 3.06
N GLN A 303 12.18 -4.79 3.27
CA GLN A 303 10.81 -4.96 2.85
C GLN A 303 10.72 -4.73 1.33
N PRO A 304 10.06 -5.64 0.59
CA PRO A 304 9.79 -5.43 -0.82
C PRO A 304 8.94 -4.17 -1.06
#